data_AF-A0A1F3GRR5-F1
#
_entry.id   AF-A0A1F3GRR5-F1
#
_cell.length_a   1.000
_cell.length_b   1.000
_cell.length_c   1.000
_cell.angle_alpha   90.00
_cell.angle_beta   90.00
_cell.angle_gamma   90.00
#
_symmetry.space_group_name_H-M   'P 1'
#
loop_
_entity.id
_entity.type
_entity.pdbx_description
1 polymer ?
#
loop_
_entity_poly.entity_id
_entity_poly.type
_entity_poly.pdbx_seq_one_letter_code
_entity_poly.pdbx_strand_id
1 'polypeptide(L)'
;MNKSRRKHSAAFKAEVALAAIKERETLSELSARYGVHPTVISTWKNEFLKRSEEIFSNQGPKSEADFEKERRELFAKIGELEMQRDWLKKKSKQLGLE
;
A
#
# COMPACT_ATOMS: atom_id res chain seq x y z
N MET A 1 21.46 4.75 -20.53
CA MET A 1 21.66 5.34 -19.18
C MET A 1 20.32 5.40 -18.45
N ASN A 2 20.07 4.50 -17.50
CA ASN A 2 18.86 4.54 -16.69
C ASN A 2 18.93 5.70 -15.70
N LYS A 3 18.36 6.86 -16.06
CA LYS A 3 18.24 8.00 -15.16
C LYS A 3 17.30 7.58 -14.02
N SER A 4 17.87 7.38 -12.83
CA SER A 4 17.11 7.02 -11.63
C SER A 4 15.91 7.95 -11.48
N ARG A 5 14.69 7.39 -11.38
CA ARG A 5 13.47 8.18 -11.22
C ARG A 5 13.58 8.98 -9.92
N ARG A 6 13.46 10.30 -10.02
CA ARG A 6 13.38 11.18 -8.84
C ARG A 6 12.24 10.71 -7.94
N LYS A 7 12.57 10.39 -6.69
CA LYS A 7 11.58 10.04 -5.67
C LYS A 7 11.07 11.34 -5.02
N HIS A 8 9.76 11.54 -5.03
CA HIS A 8 9.10 12.66 -4.36
C HIS A 8 8.48 12.19 -3.04
N SER A 9 8.56 13.00 -1.98
CA SER A 9 7.94 12.70 -0.69
C SER A 9 6.42 12.71 -0.78
N ALA A 10 5.74 11.99 0.12
CA ALA A 10 4.28 11.96 0.16
C ALA A 10 3.67 13.37 0.37
N ALA A 11 4.27 14.16 1.27
CA ALA A 11 3.87 15.54 1.51
C ALA A 11 3.97 16.41 0.25
N PHE A 12 5.08 16.29 -0.50
CA PHE A 12 5.26 17.05 -1.73
C PHE A 12 4.24 16.66 -2.81
N LYS A 13 3.97 15.37 -2.98
CA LYS A 13 2.94 14.90 -3.92
C LYS A 13 1.56 15.45 -3.56
N ALA A 14 1.21 15.44 -2.27
CA ALA A 14 -0.06 15.97 -1.79
C ALA A 14 -0.17 17.49 -2.01
N GLU A 15 0.89 18.25 -1.74
CA GLU A 15 0.93 19.70 -2.00
C GLU A 15 0.68 20.02 -3.49
N VAL A 16 1.40 19.33 -4.39
CA VAL A 16 1.28 19.52 -5.83
C VAL A 16 -0.10 19.08 -6.34
N ALA A 17 -0.63 17.95 -5.84
CA ALA A 17 -1.98 17.51 -6.16
C ALA A 17 -3.05 18.52 -5.72
N LEU A 18 -2.94 19.06 -4.51
CA LEU A 18 -3.83 20.10 -4.00
C LEU A 18 -3.77 21.37 -4.85
N ALA A 19 -2.57 21.80 -5.27
CA ALA A 19 -2.42 22.93 -6.18
C ALA A 19 -3.12 22.67 -7.53
N ALA A 20 -3.00 21.47 -8.08
CA ALA A 20 -3.65 21.06 -9.32
C ALA A 20 -5.18 20.89 -9.18
N ILE A 21 -5.70 20.57 -8.00
CA ILE A 21 -7.13 20.50 -7.70
C ILE A 21 -7.73 21.90 -7.56
N LYS A 22 -6.98 22.87 -7.01
CA LYS A 22 -7.44 24.26 -6.88
C LYS A 22 -7.60 24.98 -8.20
N GLU A 23 -6.97 24.49 -9.28
CA GLU A 23 -7.06 25.01 -10.66
C GLU A 23 -6.80 26.52 -10.80
N ARG A 24 -6.03 27.11 -9.89
CA ARG A 24 -5.60 28.51 -9.96
C ARG A 24 -4.48 28.76 -10.97
N GLU A 25 -3.76 27.69 -11.31
CA GLU A 25 -2.66 27.65 -12.25
C GLU A 25 -2.88 26.47 -13.19
N THR A 26 -2.44 26.63 -14.43
CA THR A 26 -2.43 25.56 -15.42
C THR A 26 -1.41 24.49 -15.05
N LEU A 27 -1.56 23.28 -15.60
CA LEU A 27 -0.57 22.20 -15.40
C LEU A 27 0.84 22.59 -15.89
N SER A 28 0.94 23.49 -16.88
CA SER A 28 2.20 23.99 -17.40
C SER A 28 2.91 24.90 -16.39
N GLU A 29 2.16 25.81 -15.78
CA GLU A 29 2.65 26.71 -14.72
C GLU A 29 3.06 25.93 -13.47
N LEU A 30 2.24 24.97 -13.05
CA LEU A 30 2.58 24.07 -11.94
C LEU A 30 3.82 23.23 -12.25
N SER A 31 3.99 22.80 -13.50
CA SER A 31 5.19 22.09 -13.94
C SER A 31 6.43 22.96 -13.85
N ALA A 32 6.34 24.23 -14.26
CA ALA A 32 7.44 25.19 -14.13
C ALA A 32 7.76 25.48 -12.66
N ARG A 33 6.75 25.65 -11.82
CA ARG A 33 6.93 25.97 -10.39
C ARG A 33 7.53 24.83 -9.59
N TYR A 34 7.03 23.61 -9.78
CA TYR A 34 7.42 22.45 -8.98
C TYR A 34 8.48 21.56 -9.63
N GLY A 35 8.83 21.82 -10.89
CA GLY A 35 9.78 21.00 -11.66
C GLY A 35 9.28 19.58 -11.91
N VAL A 36 7.95 19.40 -12.01
CA VAL A 36 7.30 18.10 -12.20
C VAL A 36 6.53 18.11 -13.51
N HIS A 37 6.71 17.09 -14.34
CA HIS A 37 6.05 17.00 -15.64
C HIS A 37 4.51 17.05 -15.52
N PRO A 38 3.77 17.74 -16.41
CA PRO A 38 2.31 17.90 -16.34
C PRO A 38 1.53 16.59 -16.20
N THR A 39 1.95 15.53 -16.91
CA THR A 39 1.35 14.19 -16.81
C THR A 39 1.46 13.59 -15.40
N VAL A 40 2.58 13.85 -14.71
CA VAL A 40 2.81 13.36 -13.34
C VAL A 40 1.94 14.14 -12.36
N ILE A 41 1.80 15.45 -12.54
CA ILE A 41 0.89 16.29 -11.75
C ILE A 41 -0.55 15.81 -11.91
N SER A 42 -1.00 15.56 -13.14
CA SER A 42 -2.33 15.00 -13.43
C SER A 42 -2.54 13.64 -12.76
N THR A 43 -1.51 12.79 -12.78
CA THR A 43 -1.54 11.49 -12.09
C THR A 43 -1.75 11.66 -10.59
N TRP A 44 -1.01 12.56 -9.94
CA TRP A 44 -1.13 12.80 -8.50
C TRP A 44 -2.47 13.46 -8.13
N LYS A 45 -2.99 14.37 -8.96
CA LYS A 45 -4.35 14.92 -8.81
C LYS A 45 -5.38 13.79 -8.77
N ASN A 46 -5.34 12.88 -9.74
CA ASN A 46 -6.27 11.75 -9.81
C ASN A 46 -6.09 10.76 -8.66
N GLU A 47 -4.85 10.46 -8.27
CA GLU A 47 -4.55 9.59 -7.12
C GLU A 47 -5.10 10.18 -5.81
N PHE A 48 -4.90 11.48 -5.61
CA PHE A 48 -5.41 12.19 -4.43
C PHE A 48 -6.94 12.15 -4.37
N LEU A 49 -7.63 12.45 -5.48
CA LEU A 49 -9.10 12.42 -5.52
C LEU A 49 -9.65 11.03 -5.21
N LYS A 50 -9.07 9.97 -5.80
CA LYS A 50 -9.50 8.59 -5.55
C LYS A 50 -9.31 8.18 -4.09
N ARG A 51 -8.14 8.47 -3.52
CA ARG A 51 -7.82 8.08 -2.14
C ARG A 51 -8.40 9.02 -1.09
N SER A 52 -8.85 10.21 -1.46
CA SER A 52 -9.44 11.15 -0.51
C SER A 52 -10.72 10.61 0.13
N GLU A 53 -11.48 9.77 -0.58
CA GLU A 53 -12.65 9.07 -0.03
C GLU A 53 -12.28 8.10 1.09
N GLU A 54 -11.13 7.41 0.96
CA GLU A 54 -10.61 6.47 1.98
C GLU A 54 -10.32 7.17 3.32
N ILE A 55 -10.05 8.48 3.31
CA ILE A 55 -9.83 9.25 4.54
C ILE A 55 -11.13 9.41 5.33
N PHE A 56 -12.28 9.48 4.64
CA PHE A 56 -13.59 9.73 5.24
C PHE A 56 -14.45 8.47 5.42
N SER A 57 -14.02 7.33 4.88
CA SER A 57 -14.82 6.08 4.87
C SER A 57 -14.97 5.40 6.25
N ASN A 58 -14.58 6.04 7.35
CA ASN A 58 -14.58 5.52 8.74
C ASN A 58 -13.79 4.20 8.97
N GLN A 59 -13.38 3.54 7.89
CA GLN A 59 -12.32 2.55 7.85
C GLN A 59 -11.03 3.31 7.61
N GLY A 60 -10.50 3.92 8.67
CA GLY A 60 -9.11 4.33 8.66
C GLY A 60 -8.22 3.13 8.27
N PRO A 61 -6.95 3.36 7.88
CA PRO A 61 -6.02 2.25 7.70
C PRO A 61 -6.12 1.31 8.90
N LYS A 62 -6.23 -0.01 8.67
CA LYS A 62 -6.31 -1.04 9.71
C LYS A 62 -5.41 -0.62 10.87
N SER A 63 -5.96 -0.52 12.06
CA SER A 63 -5.17 -0.08 13.19
C SER A 63 -4.06 -1.09 13.45
N GLU A 64 -2.98 -0.67 14.11
CA GLU A 64 -1.93 -1.61 14.54
C GLU A 64 -2.54 -2.77 15.35
N ALA A 65 -3.61 -2.50 16.12
CA ALA A 65 -4.34 -3.53 16.85
C ALA A 65 -5.04 -4.54 15.93
N ASP A 66 -5.60 -4.09 14.79
CA ASP A 66 -6.21 -4.99 13.79
C ASP A 66 -5.15 -5.87 13.13
N PHE A 67 -3.98 -5.30 12.83
CA PHE A 67 -2.85 -6.05 12.28
C PHE A 67 -2.28 -7.06 13.29
N GLU A 68 -2.17 -6.69 14.56
CA GLU A 68 -1.73 -7.62 15.62
C GLU A 68 -2.72 -8.75 15.84
N LYS A 69 -4.03 -8.48 15.75
CA LYS A 69 -5.06 -9.51 15.81
C LYS A 69 -4.94 -10.50 14.65
N GLU A 70 -4.85 -10.00 13.42
CA GLU A 70 -4.68 -10.83 12.22
C GLU A 70 -3.39 -11.65 12.28
N ARG A 71 -2.29 -11.04 12.74
CA ARG A 71 -1.00 -11.73 12.94
C ARG A 71 -1.11 -12.87 13.94
N ARG A 72 -1.81 -12.67 15.05
CA ARG A 72 -2.04 -13.71 16.06
C ARG A 72 -2.84 -14.88 15.49
N GLU A 73 -3.91 -14.59 14.75
CA GLU A 73 -4.74 -15.61 14.10
C GLU A 73 -3.92 -16.44 13.08
N LEU A 74 -3.10 -15.78 12.27
CA LEU A 74 -2.21 -16.43 11.32
C LEU A 74 -1.16 -17.32 12.01
N PHE A 75 -0.52 -16.84 13.08
CA PHE A 75 0.45 -17.65 13.84
C PHE A 75 -0.19 -18.86 14.52
N ALA A 76 -1.39 -18.70 15.08
CA ALA A 76 -2.15 -19.82 15.63
C ALA A 76 -2.44 -20.86 14.55
N LYS A 77 -2.82 -20.43 13.34
CA LYS A 77 -3.08 -21.34 12.23
C LYS A 77 -1.83 -22.06 11.75
N ILE A 78 -0.68 -21.37 11.70
CA ILE A 78 0.60 -21.99 11.37
C ILE A 78 0.91 -23.10 12.38
N GLY A 79 0.81 -22.84 13.69
CA GLY A 79 1.04 -23.85 14.71
C GLY A 79 0.12 -25.08 14.58
N GLU A 80 -1.17 -24.85 14.32
CA GLU A 80 -2.13 -25.93 14.06
C GLU A 80 -1.71 -26.77 12.84
N LEU A 81 -1.35 -26.12 11.73
CA LEU A 81 -0.91 -26.80 10.51
C LEU A 81 0.40 -27.56 10.71
N GLU A 82 1.34 -27.03 11.49
CA GLU A 82 2.58 -27.73 11.82
C GLU A 82 2.32 -29.00 12.64
N MET A 83 1.45 -28.92 13.64
CA MET A 83 1.03 -30.10 14.42
C MET A 83 0.33 -31.14 13.54
N GLN A 84 -0.58 -30.71 12.67
CA GLN A 84 -1.27 -31.61 11.73
C GLN A 84 -0.28 -32.27 10.76
N ARG A 85 0.64 -31.48 10.19
CA ARG A 85 1.71 -31.99 9.32
C ARG A 85 2.56 -33.03 10.04
N ASP A 86 3.00 -32.75 11.27
CA ASP A 86 3.87 -33.66 12.01
C ASP A 86 3.16 -34.94 12.43
N TRP A 87 1.87 -34.84 12.77
CA TRP A 87 1.01 -35.99 12.99
C TRP A 87 0.85 -36.84 11.72
N LEU A 88 0.58 -36.20 10.57
CA LEU A 88 0.47 -36.89 9.28
C LEU A 88 1.76 -37.58 8.89
N LYS A 89 2.92 -36.91 9.02
CA LYS A 89 4.24 -37.53 8.80
C LYS A 89 4.46 -38.74 9.69
N LYS A 90 4.12 -38.64 10.97
CA LYS A 90 4.23 -39.77 11.92
C LYS A 90 3.35 -40.95 11.47
N LYS A 91 2.13 -40.69 11.01
CA LYS A 91 1.21 -41.72 10.52
C LYS A 91 1.66 -42.33 9.20
N SER A 92 2.17 -41.53 8.27
CA SER A 92 2.73 -42.00 7.00
C SER A 92 3.84 -43.02 7.23
N LYS A 93 4.80 -42.70 8.12
CA LYS A 93 5.87 -43.62 8.55
C LYS A 93 5.37 -44.90 9.20
N GLN A 94 4.32 -44.82 10.04
CA GLN A 94 3.72 -46.01 10.65
C GLN A 94 3.08 -46.95 9.62
N LEU A 95 2.59 -46.40 8.51
CA LEU A 95 1.92 -47.13 7.45
C LEU A 95 2.87 -47.54 6.29
N GLY A 96 4.15 -47.17 6.36
CA GLY A 96 5.14 -47.48 5.32
C GLY A 96 4.88 -46.79 3.97
N LEU A 97 4.16 -45.66 3.99
CA LEU A 97 3.84 -44.87 2.79
C LEU A 97 4.97 -43.88 2.43
N GLU A 98 5.91 -43.67 3.36
CA GLU A 98 7.18 -42.94 3.23
C GLU A 98 8.34 -43.77 3.80
#